data_AF-A0A1I7SW64-F1
#
_entry.id   AF-A0A1I7SW64-F1
#
_cell.length_a   1.000
_cell.length_b   1.000
_cell.length_c   1.000
_cell.angle_alpha   90.00
_cell.angle_beta   90.00
_cell.angle_gamma   90.00
#
_symmetry.space_group_name_H-M   'P 1'
#
loop_
_entity.id
_entity.type
_entity.pdbx_description
1 polymer ?
#
loop_
_entity_poly.entity_id
_entity_poly.type
_entity_poly.pdbx_seq_one_letter_code
_entity_poly.pdbx_strand_id
1 'polypeptide(L)'
;MLQQGLAALLILVSSSSLAQDFFNTDSCGQSLGCWTFPTNCKPEECHGIVRWRVEGDKIHLDLQAKDLDNSVDVGRYISVGISEDAIMDNDTVIECIFKGGKTVDTFISYNDHHDNVQLYDASTNLLELVSGARHDERMMCQVILDYGNLRKVQEGERETVKDIREGEWVLIFAQGAADLKTGEKYMHSYYPWSTQELVQFCADCDRSVTVVERTFPQRARRMRK
;
A
#
# COMPACT_ATOMS: atom_id res chain seq x y z
N MET A 1 20.02 -56.71 24.92
CA MET A 1 20.66 -55.42 24.57
C MET A 1 20.44 -55.21 23.08
N LEU A 2 19.44 -54.41 22.70
CA LEU A 2 19.26 -53.86 21.35
C LEU A 2 18.21 -52.74 21.46
N GLN A 3 18.58 -51.60 20.88
CA GLN A 3 18.25 -50.26 21.30
C GLN A 3 17.04 -49.74 20.51
N GLN A 4 16.08 -49.14 21.21
CA GLN A 4 14.92 -48.48 20.61
C GLN A 4 15.39 -47.24 19.82
N GLY A 5 15.14 -47.21 18.53
CA GLY A 5 15.32 -46.03 17.69
C GLY A 5 14.14 -45.08 17.86
N LEU A 6 14.35 -43.97 18.56
CA LEU A 6 13.47 -42.81 18.54
C LEU A 6 13.67 -42.10 17.19
N ALA A 7 12.67 -42.18 16.31
CA ALA A 7 12.60 -41.30 15.15
C ALA A 7 12.19 -39.91 15.64
N ALA A 8 13.12 -38.96 15.61
CA ALA A 8 12.81 -37.56 15.85
C ALA A 8 11.98 -37.04 14.67
N LEU A 9 10.69 -36.77 14.92
CA LEU A 9 9.81 -36.10 13.99
C LEU A 9 10.24 -34.63 13.91
N LEU A 10 11.00 -34.27 12.87
CA LEU A 10 11.29 -32.89 12.52
C LEU A 10 10.00 -32.23 12.05
N ILE A 11 9.34 -31.48 12.93
CA ILE A 11 8.27 -30.55 12.54
C ILE A 11 8.95 -29.35 11.89
N LEU A 12 8.96 -29.31 10.56
CA LEU A 12 9.29 -28.11 9.80
C LEU A 12 8.14 -27.11 10.02
N VAL A 13 8.33 -26.15 10.92
CA VAL A 13 7.41 -25.02 11.04
C VAL A 13 7.66 -24.12 9.82
N SER A 14 6.78 -24.18 8.83
CA SER A 14 6.86 -23.32 7.64
C SER A 14 6.61 -21.87 8.04
N SER A 15 7.60 -21.01 7.83
CA SER A 15 7.61 -19.57 8.16
C SER A 15 6.71 -18.71 7.25
N SER A 16 5.59 -19.25 6.75
CA SER A 16 4.87 -18.73 5.58
C SER A 16 3.60 -17.93 5.88
N SER A 17 3.18 -17.79 7.14
CA SER A 17 1.83 -17.26 7.45
C SER A 17 1.64 -15.79 7.02
N LEU A 18 2.63 -14.94 7.29
CA LEU A 18 2.54 -13.51 7.00
C LEU A 18 2.43 -13.23 5.50
N ALA A 19 3.29 -13.83 4.68
CA ALA A 19 3.24 -13.62 3.22
C ALA A 19 1.91 -14.10 2.65
N GLN A 20 1.40 -15.26 3.11
CA GLN A 20 0.15 -15.82 2.62
C GLN A 20 -1.06 -14.93 2.93
N ASP A 21 -1.07 -14.30 4.10
CA ASP A 21 -2.13 -13.36 4.47
C ASP A 21 -2.14 -12.11 3.59
N PHE A 22 -0.99 -11.64 3.07
CA PHE A 22 -0.93 -10.51 2.13
C PHE A 22 -1.47 -10.82 0.73
N PHE A 23 -1.40 -12.07 0.31
CA PHE A 23 -1.91 -12.51 -1.00
C PHE A 23 -3.38 -12.92 -0.98
N ASN A 24 -3.98 -13.10 0.20
CA ASN A 24 -5.36 -13.58 0.28
C ASN A 24 -6.35 -12.53 -0.30
N THR A 25 -7.16 -12.94 -1.27
CA THR A 25 -8.23 -12.09 -1.84
C THR A 25 -9.62 -12.69 -1.67
N ASP A 26 -9.76 -13.77 -0.89
CA ASP A 26 -11.02 -14.51 -0.71
C ASP A 26 -12.10 -13.65 -0.02
N SER A 27 -11.68 -12.75 0.86
CA SER A 27 -12.55 -11.82 1.59
C SER A 27 -12.87 -10.54 0.81
N CYS A 28 -12.29 -10.35 -0.38
CA CYS A 28 -12.56 -9.21 -1.24
C CYS A 28 -14.01 -9.23 -1.73
N GLY A 29 -14.66 -8.07 -1.72
CA GLY A 29 -16.08 -7.99 -2.08
C GLY A 29 -17.01 -8.67 -1.07
N GLN A 30 -16.50 -8.93 0.15
CA GLN A 30 -17.29 -9.34 1.30
C GLN A 30 -16.97 -8.42 2.47
N SER A 31 -15.94 -8.75 3.26
CA SER A 31 -15.50 -7.97 4.41
C SER A 31 -14.32 -7.04 4.12
N LEU A 32 -13.70 -7.16 2.94
CA LEU A 32 -12.62 -6.29 2.48
C LEU A 32 -13.01 -5.61 1.15
N GLY A 33 -12.66 -4.33 1.04
CA GLY A 33 -12.49 -3.68 -0.26
C GLY A 33 -11.12 -4.02 -0.82
N CYS A 34 -11.05 -4.26 -2.13
CA CYS A 34 -9.81 -4.68 -2.78
C CYS A 34 -9.61 -4.05 -4.14
N TRP A 35 -8.36 -3.76 -4.45
CA TRP A 35 -7.90 -3.33 -5.74
C TRP A 35 -6.64 -4.10 -6.13
N THR A 36 -6.76 -4.91 -7.18
CA THR A 36 -5.64 -5.66 -7.76
C THR A 36 -5.21 -5.01 -9.07
N PHE A 37 -3.90 -4.97 -9.35
CA PHE A 37 -3.39 -4.52 -10.64
C PHE A 37 -2.29 -5.48 -11.15
N PRO A 38 -2.37 -5.95 -12.42
CA PRO A 38 -3.48 -5.79 -13.36
C PRO A 38 -4.81 -6.32 -12.79
N THR A 39 -5.96 -5.87 -13.29
CA THR A 39 -7.23 -6.26 -12.66
C THR A 39 -7.50 -7.75 -12.79
N ASN A 40 -8.08 -8.35 -11.74
CA ASN A 40 -8.44 -9.76 -11.67
C ASN A 40 -7.25 -10.71 -11.89
N CYS A 41 -6.02 -10.24 -11.66
CA CYS A 41 -4.87 -11.13 -11.59
C CYS A 41 -5.04 -12.12 -10.44
N LYS A 42 -4.46 -13.31 -10.60
CA LYS A 42 -4.27 -14.19 -9.45
C LYS A 42 -3.28 -13.54 -8.49
N PRO A 43 -3.45 -13.65 -7.17
CA PRO A 43 -2.61 -12.93 -6.20
C PRO A 43 -1.10 -13.04 -6.44
N GLU A 44 -0.63 -14.24 -6.76
CA GLU A 44 0.77 -14.54 -7.05
C GLU A 44 1.27 -13.90 -8.36
N GLU A 45 0.37 -13.64 -9.31
CA GLU A 45 0.64 -13.03 -10.60
C GLU A 45 0.51 -11.50 -10.58
N CYS A 46 -0.27 -10.94 -9.63
CA CYS A 46 -0.53 -9.51 -9.49
C CYS A 46 0.74 -8.67 -9.37
N HIS A 47 0.78 -7.50 -10.02
CA HIS A 47 1.84 -6.51 -9.77
C HIS A 47 1.67 -5.86 -8.41
N GLY A 48 0.44 -5.68 -7.95
CA GLY A 48 0.17 -5.28 -6.58
C GLY A 48 -1.29 -5.44 -6.21
N ILE A 49 -1.52 -5.33 -4.91
CA ILE A 49 -2.80 -5.49 -4.25
C ILE A 49 -2.88 -4.40 -3.19
N VAL A 50 -3.98 -3.65 -3.21
CA VAL A 50 -4.39 -2.77 -2.13
C VAL A 50 -5.66 -3.35 -1.53
N ARG A 51 -5.70 -3.53 -0.21
CA ARG A 51 -6.90 -3.98 0.51
C ARG A 51 -7.21 -3.04 1.64
N TRP A 52 -8.48 -2.84 1.92
CA TRP A 52 -8.89 -2.04 3.05
C TRP A 52 -10.13 -2.60 3.73
N ARG A 53 -10.27 -2.24 5.01
CA ARG A 53 -11.52 -2.34 5.76
C ARG A 53 -11.62 -1.18 6.74
N VAL A 54 -12.85 -0.80 7.06
CA VAL A 54 -13.13 0.29 8.00
C VAL A 54 -13.74 -0.29 9.27
N GLU A 55 -13.18 0.10 10.41
CA GLU A 55 -13.61 -0.29 11.75
C GLU A 55 -13.75 0.97 12.61
N GLY A 56 -14.95 1.54 12.66
CA GLY A 56 -15.21 2.81 13.35
C GLY A 56 -14.41 3.96 12.73
N ASP A 57 -13.56 4.60 13.52
CA ASP A 57 -12.68 5.68 13.04
C ASP A 57 -11.39 5.20 12.38
N LYS A 58 -11.19 3.87 12.30
CA LYS A 58 -9.96 3.26 11.80
C LYS A 58 -10.13 2.69 10.41
N ILE A 59 -9.11 2.88 9.58
CA ILE A 59 -8.98 2.21 8.29
C ILE A 59 -7.76 1.30 8.37
N HIS A 60 -7.98 -0.01 8.24
CA HIS A 60 -6.90 -0.96 8.06
C HIS A 60 -6.59 -1.02 6.58
N LEU A 61 -5.33 -0.76 6.22
CA LEU A 61 -4.88 -0.69 4.83
C LEU A 61 -3.68 -1.62 4.63
N ASP A 62 -3.80 -2.52 3.66
CA ASP A 62 -2.72 -3.39 3.23
C ASP A 62 -2.25 -2.97 1.85
N LEU A 63 -0.95 -2.73 1.71
CA LEU A 63 -0.28 -2.43 0.45
C LEU A 63 0.69 -3.56 0.11
N GLN A 64 0.60 -4.06 -1.11
CA GLN A 64 1.52 -5.05 -1.64
C GLN A 64 1.93 -4.71 -3.07
N ALA A 65 3.21 -4.89 -3.40
CA ALA A 65 3.67 -4.87 -4.78
C ALA A 65 4.82 -5.84 -5.05
N LYS A 66 4.94 -6.28 -6.30
CA LYS A 66 6.16 -6.89 -6.83
C LYS A 66 7.29 -5.86 -6.77
N ASP A 67 8.39 -6.27 -6.20
CA ASP A 67 9.62 -5.52 -6.18
C ASP A 67 10.37 -5.73 -7.51
N LEU A 68 10.33 -4.69 -8.34
CA LEU A 68 10.82 -4.78 -9.72
C LEU A 68 12.35 -4.72 -9.86
N ASP A 69 13.08 -4.50 -8.78
CA ASP A 69 14.55 -4.32 -8.81
C ASP A 69 15.25 -5.30 -7.86
N ASN A 70 14.58 -5.74 -6.77
CA ASN A 70 15.11 -6.68 -5.78
C ASN A 70 16.47 -6.28 -5.15
N SER A 71 16.98 -5.09 -5.45
CA SER A 71 18.22 -4.55 -4.91
C SER A 71 18.05 -4.10 -3.45
N VAL A 72 18.89 -4.61 -2.56
CA VAL A 72 18.94 -4.20 -1.14
C VAL A 72 19.85 -2.99 -0.90
N ASP A 73 20.61 -2.58 -1.91
CA ASP A 73 21.54 -1.45 -1.84
C ASP A 73 20.86 -0.08 -2.02
N VAL A 74 19.56 -0.10 -2.32
CA VAL A 74 18.72 1.09 -2.43
C VAL A 74 17.47 0.88 -1.58
N GLY A 75 16.98 1.95 -0.96
CA GLY A 75 15.68 1.93 -0.30
C GLY A 75 14.58 1.76 -1.34
N ARG A 76 13.42 1.30 -0.91
CA ARG A 76 12.25 1.15 -1.78
C ARG A 76 11.06 1.78 -1.13
N TYR A 77 10.10 2.24 -1.92
CA TYR A 77 8.80 2.62 -1.40
C TYR A 77 7.67 2.01 -2.21
N ILE A 78 6.55 1.81 -1.53
CA ILE A 78 5.22 1.65 -2.12
C ILE A 78 4.30 2.70 -1.51
N SER A 79 3.36 3.21 -2.28
CA SER A 79 2.40 4.20 -1.79
C SER A 79 1.07 4.09 -2.49
N VAL A 80 0.01 4.49 -1.81
CA VAL A 80 -1.30 4.76 -2.40
C VAL A 80 -1.68 6.22 -2.14
N GLY A 81 -1.88 6.98 -3.21
CA GLY A 81 -2.52 8.27 -3.21
C GLY A 81 -4.03 8.11 -3.23
N ILE A 82 -4.72 8.86 -2.38
CA ILE A 82 -6.17 8.99 -2.37
C ILE A 82 -6.51 10.36 -2.97
N SER A 83 -7.17 10.34 -4.12
CA SER A 83 -7.39 11.51 -4.96
C SER A 83 -8.86 11.68 -5.35
N GLU A 84 -9.22 12.90 -5.73
CA GLU A 84 -10.53 13.21 -6.32
C GLU A 84 -10.56 12.91 -7.83
N ASP A 85 -9.39 12.77 -8.47
CA ASP A 85 -9.27 12.44 -9.88
C ASP A 85 -8.03 11.55 -10.16
N ALA A 86 -7.70 11.35 -11.43
CA ALA A 86 -6.58 10.49 -11.84
C ALA A 86 -5.24 11.23 -11.99
N ILE A 87 -5.13 12.44 -11.43
CA ILE A 87 -3.94 13.29 -11.45
C ILE A 87 -3.29 13.21 -10.07
N MET A 88 -1.95 13.19 -10.05
CA MET A 88 -1.18 13.11 -8.81
C MET A 88 -0.98 14.49 -8.17
N ASP A 89 -2.05 15.25 -7.96
CA ASP A 89 -2.02 16.56 -7.35
C ASP A 89 -3.11 16.71 -6.30
N ASN A 90 -2.79 17.43 -5.21
CA ASN A 90 -3.70 17.62 -4.09
C ASN A 90 -4.18 16.28 -3.48
N ASP A 91 -3.27 15.33 -3.32
CA ASP A 91 -3.58 13.99 -2.82
C ASP A 91 -3.08 13.79 -1.39
N THR A 92 -3.88 13.12 -0.56
CA THR A 92 -3.35 12.46 0.63
C THR A 92 -2.72 11.13 0.20
N VAL A 93 -1.49 10.89 0.60
CA VAL A 93 -0.73 9.71 0.20
C VAL A 93 -0.31 8.92 1.44
N ILE A 94 -0.53 7.62 1.42
CA ILE A 94 -0.04 6.70 2.44
C ILE A 94 1.11 5.91 1.84
N GLU A 95 2.27 5.93 2.49
CA GLU A 95 3.49 5.33 1.95
C GLU A 95 4.24 4.50 2.99
N CYS A 96 4.92 3.47 2.49
CA CYS A 96 5.82 2.64 3.26
C CYS A 96 7.19 2.61 2.59
N ILE A 97 8.24 2.84 3.38
CA ILE A 97 9.62 3.01 2.92
C ILE A 97 10.48 1.92 3.54
N PHE A 98 10.95 1.00 2.69
CA PHE A 98 11.76 -0.14 3.03
C PHE A 98 13.25 0.22 2.95
N LYS A 99 13.90 0.41 4.11
CA LYS A 99 15.32 0.80 4.20
C LYS A 99 16.24 -0.43 4.13
N GLY A 100 16.36 -1.03 2.93
CA GLY A 100 17.32 -2.10 2.65
C GLY A 100 17.09 -3.38 3.45
N GLY A 101 15.82 -3.72 3.70
CA GLY A 101 15.42 -4.93 4.44
C GLY A 101 15.60 -4.85 5.96
N LYS A 102 15.98 -3.69 6.51
CA LYS A 102 16.21 -3.50 7.96
C LYS A 102 14.97 -3.01 8.70
N THR A 103 14.39 -1.93 8.19
CA THR A 103 13.22 -1.28 8.78
C THR A 103 12.25 -0.86 7.69
N VAL A 104 10.99 -0.71 8.08
CA VAL A 104 9.95 -0.09 7.27
C VAL A 104 9.48 1.13 8.04
N ASP A 105 9.61 2.30 7.42
CA ASP A 105 9.04 3.54 7.93
C ASP A 105 7.75 3.84 7.18
N THR A 106 6.77 4.45 7.83
CA THR A 106 5.47 4.76 7.23
C THR A 106 5.16 6.23 7.37
N PHE A 107 4.60 6.84 6.33
CA PHE A 107 4.23 8.24 6.34
C PHE A 107 2.85 8.46 5.73
N ILE A 108 2.19 9.50 6.23
CA ILE A 108 1.22 10.26 5.48
C ILE A 108 2.00 11.38 4.78
N SER A 109 1.83 11.51 3.48
CA SER A 109 2.41 12.60 2.69
C SER A 109 1.34 13.27 1.86
N TYR A 110 1.67 14.42 1.29
CA TYR A 110 0.78 15.18 0.44
C TYR A 110 1.44 15.49 -0.90
N ASN A 111 0.73 15.24 -1.99
CA ASN A 111 1.15 15.68 -3.31
C ASN A 111 0.70 17.11 -3.55
N ASP A 112 1.64 18.00 -3.82
CA ASP A 112 1.38 19.33 -4.36
C ASP A 112 1.99 19.42 -5.75
N HIS A 113 1.15 19.31 -6.79
CA HIS A 113 1.57 19.28 -8.20
C HIS A 113 2.56 18.15 -8.53
N HIS A 114 3.85 18.43 -8.54
CA HIS A 114 4.92 17.46 -8.85
C HIS A 114 5.82 17.18 -7.65
N ASP A 115 5.54 17.82 -6.53
CA ASP A 115 6.26 17.67 -5.28
C ASP A 115 5.44 16.83 -4.32
N ASN A 116 6.13 16.09 -3.46
CA ASN A 116 5.51 15.34 -2.38
C ASN A 116 6.22 15.67 -1.08
N VAL A 117 5.44 15.97 -0.05
CA VAL A 117 5.94 16.35 1.27
C VAL A 117 5.38 15.41 2.33
N GLN A 118 6.26 14.86 3.16
CA GLN A 118 5.86 14.06 4.32
C GLN A 118 5.25 14.95 5.40
N LEU A 119 4.08 14.56 5.88
CA LEU A 119 3.34 15.21 6.96
C LEU A 119 3.69 14.49 8.27
N TYR A 120 4.73 14.94 8.96
CA TYR A 120 5.31 14.21 10.08
C TYR A 120 4.39 14.16 11.31
N ASP A 121 3.66 15.24 11.57
CA ASP A 121 2.74 15.33 12.70
C ASP A 121 1.49 14.45 12.45
N ALA A 122 0.94 14.47 11.24
CA ALA A 122 -0.12 13.56 10.80
C ALA A 122 0.35 12.10 10.85
N SER A 123 1.54 11.80 10.32
CA SER A 123 2.12 10.44 10.36
C SER A 123 2.22 9.92 11.80
N THR A 124 2.71 10.76 12.71
CA THR A 124 2.91 10.38 14.13
C THR A 124 1.58 10.12 14.85
N ASN A 125 0.54 10.89 14.54
CA ASN A 125 -0.72 10.84 15.29
C ASN A 125 -1.78 9.92 14.68
N LEU A 126 -1.74 9.71 13.36
CA LEU A 126 -2.79 8.99 12.64
C LEU A 126 -2.35 7.62 12.13
N LEU A 127 -1.04 7.40 11.94
CA LEU A 127 -0.55 6.21 11.26
C LEU A 127 0.14 5.26 12.24
N GLU A 128 -0.30 4.00 12.22
CA GLU A 128 0.33 2.90 12.95
C GLU A 128 0.80 1.84 11.95
N LEU A 129 2.10 1.52 11.95
CA LEU A 129 2.64 0.37 11.24
C LEU A 129 2.29 -0.91 12.00
N VAL A 130 1.49 -1.78 11.39
CA VAL A 130 1.16 -3.10 11.95
C VAL A 130 2.22 -4.12 11.56
N SER A 131 2.60 -4.14 10.27
CA SER A 131 3.60 -5.06 9.74
C SER A 131 4.19 -4.50 8.46
N GLY A 132 5.50 -4.68 8.26
CA GLY A 132 6.20 -4.24 7.07
C GLY A 132 7.33 -5.20 6.74
N ALA A 133 7.34 -5.73 5.53
CA ALA A 133 8.33 -6.71 5.11
C ALA A 133 8.64 -6.61 3.62
N ARG A 134 9.88 -6.97 3.29
CA ARG A 134 10.32 -7.24 1.92
C ARG A 134 10.78 -8.70 1.86
N HIS A 135 10.05 -9.54 1.14
CA HIS A 135 10.25 -10.99 1.09
C HIS A 135 9.80 -11.53 -0.27
N ASP A 136 10.48 -12.55 -0.82
CA ASP A 136 10.13 -13.19 -2.10
C ASP A 136 9.76 -12.20 -3.22
N GLU A 137 10.64 -11.22 -3.47
CA GLU A 137 10.44 -10.21 -4.51
C GLU A 137 9.16 -9.38 -4.34
N ARG A 138 8.71 -9.24 -3.09
CA ARG A 138 7.48 -8.52 -2.74
C ARG A 138 7.73 -7.55 -1.59
N MET A 139 7.16 -6.38 -1.74
CA MET A 139 7.03 -5.39 -0.68
C MET A 139 5.62 -5.47 -0.12
N MET A 140 5.53 -5.52 1.20
CA MET A 140 4.30 -5.77 1.94
C MET A 140 4.25 -4.81 3.13
N CYS A 141 3.16 -4.07 3.27
CA CYS A 141 2.96 -3.10 4.34
C CYS A 141 1.51 -3.10 4.81
N GLN A 142 1.29 -3.24 6.12
CA GLN A 142 -0.01 -3.10 6.76
C GLN A 142 0.05 -1.92 7.71
N VAL A 143 -0.90 -1.01 7.56
CA VAL A 143 -1.02 0.17 8.40
C VAL A 143 -2.45 0.35 8.87
N ILE A 144 -2.58 1.06 9.98
CA ILE A 144 -3.87 1.56 10.47
C ILE A 144 -3.81 3.09 10.37
N LEU A 145 -4.81 3.67 9.71
CA LEU A 145 -5.10 5.10 9.79
C LEU A 145 -6.20 5.29 10.84
N ASP A 146 -5.91 6.04 11.90
CA ASP A 146 -6.85 6.33 13.00
C ASP A 146 -7.30 7.79 12.97
N TYR A 147 -8.43 8.05 12.30
CA TYR A 147 -9.01 9.38 12.24
C TYR A 147 -9.60 9.85 13.59
N GLY A 148 -9.75 8.96 14.57
CA GLY A 148 -10.11 9.34 15.95
C GLY A 148 -9.06 10.24 16.58
N ASN A 149 -7.82 10.21 16.06
CA ASN A 149 -6.72 11.07 16.48
C ASN A 149 -6.56 12.35 15.64
N LEU A 150 -7.42 12.62 14.65
CA LEU A 150 -7.29 13.78 13.75
C LEU A 150 -7.18 15.12 14.50
N ARG A 151 -7.83 15.24 15.66
CA ARG A 151 -7.77 16.45 16.50
C ARG A 151 -6.41 16.70 17.16
N LYS A 152 -5.54 15.67 17.23
CA LYS A 152 -4.18 15.78 17.76
C LYS A 152 -3.21 16.33 16.72
N VAL A 153 -3.58 16.29 15.44
CA VAL A 153 -2.77 16.82 14.35
C VAL A 153 -2.81 18.35 14.35
N GLN A 154 -1.65 18.96 14.17
CA GLN A 154 -1.49 20.41 14.01
C GLN A 154 -2.31 20.92 12.82
N GLU A 155 -2.88 22.11 12.98
CA GLU A 155 -3.87 22.67 12.04
C GLU A 155 -3.39 22.66 10.57
N GLY A 156 -2.14 23.04 10.30
CA GLY A 156 -1.60 23.07 8.93
C GLY A 156 -1.57 21.71 8.23
N GLU A 157 -1.06 20.66 8.89
CA GLU A 157 -1.09 19.31 8.30
C GLU A 157 -2.51 18.73 8.31
N ARG A 158 -3.31 19.04 9.35
CA ARG A 158 -4.68 18.54 9.48
C ARG A 158 -5.60 19.00 8.36
N GLU A 159 -5.44 20.24 7.88
CA GLU A 159 -6.21 20.76 6.73
C GLU A 159 -5.80 20.13 5.40
N THR A 160 -4.60 19.53 5.36
CA THR A 160 -4.02 18.89 4.18
C THR A 160 -4.41 17.40 4.08
N VAL A 161 -4.56 16.72 5.23
CA VAL A 161 -5.00 15.33 5.28
C VAL A 161 -6.50 15.24 4.98
N LYS A 162 -6.85 14.59 3.87
CA LYS A 162 -8.24 14.30 3.50
C LYS A 162 -8.81 13.23 4.45
N ASP A 163 -10.02 13.43 4.94
CA ASP A 163 -10.78 12.38 5.64
C ASP A 163 -11.41 11.44 4.62
N ILE A 164 -10.74 10.32 4.35
CA ILE A 164 -11.10 9.44 3.22
C ILE A 164 -12.33 8.56 3.51
N ARG A 165 -12.87 8.63 4.73
CA ARG A 165 -14.09 7.90 5.13
C ARG A 165 -15.35 8.53 4.54
N GLU A 166 -15.29 9.81 4.21
CA GLU A 166 -16.39 10.57 3.63
C GLU A 166 -16.08 10.88 2.16
N GLY A 167 -16.61 10.08 1.24
CA GLY A 167 -16.48 10.36 -0.20
C GLY A 167 -16.31 9.13 -1.07
N GLU A 168 -16.01 9.40 -2.35
CA GLU A 168 -15.63 8.42 -3.35
C GLU A 168 -14.31 8.89 -3.98
N TRP A 169 -13.32 8.00 -4.14
CA TRP A 169 -11.94 8.38 -4.42
C TRP A 169 -11.34 7.61 -5.60
N VAL A 170 -10.45 8.24 -6.34
CA VAL A 170 -9.50 7.54 -7.20
C VAL A 170 -8.31 7.13 -6.34
N LEU A 171 -7.89 5.86 -6.43
CA LEU A 171 -6.64 5.42 -5.82
C LEU A 171 -5.54 5.43 -6.86
N ILE A 172 -4.37 5.95 -6.51
CA ILE A 172 -3.18 6.01 -7.36
C ILE A 172 -2.04 5.28 -6.66
N PHE A 173 -1.59 4.15 -7.21
CA PHE A 173 -0.50 3.37 -6.64
C PHE A 173 0.82 3.69 -7.32
N ALA A 174 1.82 4.05 -6.52
CA ALA A 174 3.17 4.28 -6.97
C ALA A 174 4.16 3.39 -6.20
N GLN A 175 5.25 3.04 -6.87
CA GLN A 175 6.40 2.41 -6.25
C GLN A 175 7.69 2.89 -6.89
N GLY A 176 8.77 2.87 -6.12
CA GLY A 176 10.05 3.35 -6.62
C GLY A 176 11.20 3.13 -5.65
N ALA A 177 12.32 3.74 -6.00
CA ALA A 177 13.50 3.79 -5.15
C ALA A 177 13.36 4.89 -4.10
N ALA A 178 14.00 4.71 -2.95
CA ALA A 178 14.16 5.72 -1.91
C ALA A 178 15.60 5.72 -1.38
N ASP A 179 16.03 6.84 -0.80
CA ASP A 179 17.30 6.89 -0.11
C ASP A 179 17.28 5.98 1.13
N LEU A 180 18.31 5.15 1.31
CA LEU A 180 18.38 4.19 2.42
C LEU A 180 18.43 4.83 3.81
N LYS A 181 18.95 6.05 3.91
CA LYS A 181 19.18 6.73 5.20
C LYS A 181 18.03 7.67 5.52
N THR A 182 17.70 8.57 4.61
CA THR A 182 16.67 9.59 4.82
C THR A 182 15.28 9.02 4.60
N GLY A 183 15.13 8.05 3.70
CA GLY A 183 13.83 7.60 3.21
C GLY A 183 13.23 8.54 2.16
N GLU A 184 13.97 9.55 1.70
CA GLU A 184 13.50 10.44 0.64
C GLU A 184 13.22 9.65 -0.64
N LYS A 185 12.04 9.83 -1.22
CA LYS A 185 11.58 9.10 -2.39
C LYS A 185 12.21 9.69 -3.65
N TYR A 186 12.69 8.83 -4.54
CA TYR A 186 12.98 9.23 -5.90
C TYR A 186 11.69 9.17 -6.74
N MET A 187 11.63 9.98 -7.81
CA MET A 187 10.54 9.93 -8.77
C MET A 187 10.33 8.49 -9.27
N HIS A 188 9.09 8.01 -9.25
CA HIS A 188 8.79 6.66 -9.74
C HIS A 188 9.12 6.56 -11.23
N SER A 189 9.77 5.48 -11.63
CA SER A 189 10.20 5.25 -13.02
C SER A 189 9.11 4.65 -13.92
N TYR A 190 8.03 4.15 -13.32
CA TYR A 190 6.91 3.50 -14.01
C TYR A 190 5.64 4.34 -13.90
N TYR A 191 4.75 4.27 -14.89
CA TYR A 191 3.43 4.88 -14.76
C TYR A 191 2.71 4.27 -13.55
N PRO A 192 2.18 5.09 -12.64
CA PRO A 192 1.44 4.60 -11.49
C PRO A 192 0.17 3.90 -11.98
N TRP A 193 -0.29 2.93 -11.19
CA TRP A 193 -1.61 2.34 -11.42
C TRP A 193 -2.65 3.28 -10.85
N SER A 194 -3.81 3.41 -11.49
CA SER A 194 -4.94 4.12 -10.89
C SER A 194 -6.23 3.34 -11.03
N THR A 195 -7.11 3.47 -10.04
CA THR A 195 -8.47 2.94 -10.16
C THR A 195 -9.20 3.68 -11.26
N GLN A 196 -10.05 2.96 -11.99
CA GLN A 196 -10.87 3.53 -13.05
C GLN A 196 -12.28 3.87 -12.55
N GLU A 197 -12.70 3.22 -11.47
CA GLU A 197 -13.91 3.54 -10.73
C GLU A 197 -13.54 4.18 -9.40
N LEU A 198 -14.46 4.98 -8.88
CA LEU A 198 -14.30 5.58 -7.57
C LEU A 198 -14.48 4.53 -6.47
N VAL A 199 -13.72 4.70 -5.40
CA VAL A 199 -13.60 3.77 -4.29
C VAL A 199 -14.13 4.43 -3.02
N GLN A 200 -14.86 3.66 -2.22
CA GLN A 200 -15.34 4.11 -0.90
C GLN A 200 -14.63 3.35 0.21
N PHE A 201 -14.26 4.07 1.27
CA PHE A 201 -13.76 3.51 2.52
C PHE A 201 -14.89 3.58 3.55
N CYS A 202 -15.69 2.52 3.64
CA CYS A 202 -16.84 2.46 4.56
C CYS A 202 -17.08 1.05 5.07
N ALA A 203 -17.69 0.96 6.26
CA ALA A 203 -17.96 -0.32 6.93
C ALA A 203 -19.18 -1.05 6.35
N ASP A 204 -20.24 -0.32 5.99
CA ASP A 204 -21.57 -0.87 5.67
C ASP A 204 -22.07 -0.49 4.27
N CYS A 205 -21.19 -0.18 3.33
CA CYS A 205 -21.64 0.14 1.97
C CYS A 205 -22.10 -1.11 1.22
N ASP A 206 -23.27 -1.01 0.56
CA ASP A 206 -23.87 -2.02 -0.34
C ASP A 206 -22.98 -2.42 -1.54
N ARG A 207 -21.82 -1.77 -1.66
CA ARG A 207 -20.84 -1.94 -2.70
C ARG A 207 -19.62 -2.61 -2.11
N SER A 208 -19.66 -3.93 -2.08
CA SER A 208 -18.49 -4.75 -1.81
C SER A 208 -17.59 -4.76 -3.07
N VAL A 209 -16.96 -3.62 -3.36
CA VAL A 209 -16.31 -3.39 -4.67
C VAL A 209 -14.97 -4.12 -4.75
N THR A 210 -14.94 -5.15 -5.57
CA THR A 210 -13.76 -5.47 -6.39
C THR A 210 -13.72 -4.43 -7.51
N VAL A 211 -12.76 -3.51 -7.50
CA VAL A 211 -12.70 -2.43 -8.51
C VAL A 211 -12.22 -2.99 -9.85
N VAL A 212 -13.09 -2.90 -10.87
CA VAL A 212 -12.92 -3.51 -12.21
C VAL A 212 -12.27 -2.52 -13.21
N GLU A 213 -11.53 -3.05 -14.19
CA GLU A 213 -10.57 -2.40 -15.10
C GLU A 213 -11.17 -1.62 -16.31
N ARG A 214 -10.40 -0.67 -16.86
CA ARG A 214 -9.76 -0.77 -18.20
C ARG A 214 -8.66 0.28 -18.47
N THR A 215 -7.67 -0.17 -19.22
CA THR A 215 -6.52 0.56 -19.80
C THR A 215 -6.90 1.80 -20.61
N PHE A 216 -6.26 2.95 -20.36
CA PHE A 216 -6.09 3.95 -21.42
C PHE A 216 -5.14 3.36 -22.47
N PRO A 217 -5.44 3.49 -23.78
CA PRO A 217 -4.56 3.03 -24.82
C PRO A 217 -3.22 3.75 -24.69
N GLN A 218 -2.14 2.98 -24.75
CA GLN A 218 -0.79 3.51 -24.93
C GLN A 218 -0.80 4.50 -26.10
N ARG A 219 -0.90 5.79 -25.82
CA ARG A 219 -0.37 6.77 -26.77
C ARG A 219 1.13 6.64 -26.65
N ALA A 220 1.67 5.77 -27.50
CA ALA A 220 3.04 5.83 -27.95
C ALA A 220 3.31 7.26 -28.45
N ARG A 221 3.70 8.15 -27.54
CA ARG A 221 4.35 9.39 -27.93
C ARG A 221 5.73 8.97 -28.37
N ARG A 222 5.86 8.81 -29.69
CA ARG A 222 7.12 8.82 -30.44
C ARG A 222 8.13 9.68 -29.68
N MET A 223 9.21 9.06 -29.23
CA MET A 223 10.44 9.79 -29.00
C MET A 223 10.74 10.54 -30.30
N ARG A 224 10.61 11.85 -30.27
CA ARG A 224 11.25 12.69 -31.29
C ARG A 224 12.74 12.52 -31.04
N LYS A 225 13.44 12.17 -32.14
CA LYS A 225 14.88 11.98 -32.22
C LYS A 225 15.65 13.10 -31.56
#